data_AF-A0A2W4QVW7-F1
#
_entry.id   AF-A0A2W4QVW7-F1
#
_cell.length_a   1.000
_cell.length_b   1.000
_cell.length_c   1.000
_cell.angle_alpha   90.00
_cell.angle_beta   90.00
_cell.angle_gamma   90.00
#
_symmetry.space_group_name_H-M   'P 1'
#
loop_
_entity.id
_entity.type
_entity.pdbx_description
1 polymer ?
#
loop_
_entity_poly.entity_id
_entity_poly.type
_entity_poly.pdbx_seq_one_letter_code
_entity_poly.pdbx_strand_id
1 'polypeptide(L)'
;MTASYGVRDIERVLRLSRNQILGLVRSGFVTPSCGPRREYRFTFQDLIVLRLARSLSEARLTRSRIRGALRELRRRLPESVPLSGLRICAHGDTVVVRDGRGHWRADSGQYLLDLEVSVQGGALHVLERSPVTEPKQRHRQSLVRQESETADARAECERRVRENPDDVGAYVSLGRVLHGIGDLEAAERVYRKARETCPPDADLLFSLAVLLEERRRTAEALETYQKALYVNPRLAEAHLRLAQLYERLGYPEHAVHHRGCYRRLTQSEDA
;
A
#
# COMPACT_ATOMS: atom_id res chain seq x y z
N MET A 1 -35.80 6.97 -3.48
CA MET A 1 -36.24 6.95 -4.90
C MET A 1 -35.01 6.77 -5.78
N THR A 2 -34.81 5.59 -6.35
CA THR A 2 -33.68 5.30 -7.23
C THR A 2 -33.85 6.07 -8.55
N ALA A 3 -32.90 6.94 -8.88
CA ALA A 3 -32.93 7.70 -10.13
C ALA A 3 -32.97 6.73 -11.32
N SER A 4 -33.96 6.91 -12.19
CA SER A 4 -34.20 6.04 -13.34
C SER A 4 -34.05 6.82 -14.64
N TYR A 5 -33.13 6.39 -15.50
CA TYR A 5 -32.77 7.05 -16.75
C TYR A 5 -33.47 6.39 -17.93
N GLY A 6 -33.99 7.19 -18.87
CA GLY A 6 -34.51 6.68 -20.14
C GLY A 6 -33.40 6.52 -21.18
N VAL A 7 -33.71 5.82 -22.28
CA VAL A 7 -32.76 5.62 -23.40
C VAL A 7 -32.23 6.96 -23.92
N ARG A 8 -33.10 7.96 -24.11
CA ARG A 8 -32.72 9.29 -24.61
C ARG A 8 -31.77 10.06 -23.68
N ASP A 9 -31.82 9.77 -22.38
CA ASP A 9 -30.93 10.39 -21.40
C ASP A 9 -29.54 9.76 -21.49
N ILE A 10 -29.49 8.44 -21.72
CA ILE A 10 -28.25 7.70 -21.93
C ILE A 10 -27.58 8.10 -23.24
N GLU A 11 -28.34 8.31 -24.31
CA GLU A 11 -27.80 8.79 -25.58
C GLU A 11 -27.08 10.13 -25.39
N ARG A 12 -27.66 11.04 -24.60
CA ARG A 12 -27.07 12.35 -24.28
C ARG A 12 -25.85 12.23 -23.36
N VAL A 13 -25.94 11.44 -22.30
CA VAL A 13 -24.91 11.36 -21.25
C VAL A 13 -23.70 10.50 -21.67
N LEU A 14 -23.95 9.36 -22.32
CA LEU A 14 -22.90 8.41 -22.71
C LEU A 14 -22.51 8.50 -24.20
N ARG A 15 -23.14 9.41 -24.96
CA ARG A 15 -22.95 9.58 -26.42
C ARG A 15 -23.04 8.25 -27.18
N LEU A 16 -23.95 7.39 -26.76
CA LEU A 16 -24.24 6.08 -27.37
C LEU A 16 -25.45 6.21 -28.29
N SER A 17 -25.45 5.54 -29.44
CA SER A 17 -26.67 5.47 -30.26
C SER A 17 -27.66 4.45 -29.68
N ARG A 18 -28.96 4.68 -29.88
CA ARG A 18 -30.02 3.73 -29.50
C ARG A 18 -29.72 2.28 -29.91
N ASN A 19 -29.18 2.07 -31.10
CA ASN A 19 -28.85 0.74 -31.61
C ASN A 19 -27.72 0.07 -30.80
N GLN A 20 -26.72 0.84 -30.37
CA GLN A 20 -25.65 0.34 -29.50
C GLN A 20 -26.20 -0.02 -28.11
N ILE A 21 -27.05 0.83 -27.53
CA ILE A 21 -27.67 0.59 -26.22
C ILE A 21 -28.51 -0.69 -26.28
N LEU A 22 -29.39 -0.83 -27.28
CA LEU A 22 -30.23 -2.02 -27.46
C LEU A 22 -29.42 -3.27 -27.81
N GLY A 23 -28.29 -3.13 -28.50
CA GLY A 23 -27.34 -4.23 -28.73
C GLY A 23 -26.73 -4.75 -27.42
N LEU A 24 -26.36 -3.86 -26.51
CA LEU A 24 -25.79 -4.19 -25.19
C LEU A 24 -26.84 -4.82 -24.24
N VAL A 25 -28.10 -4.38 -24.33
CA VAL A 25 -29.22 -5.01 -23.62
C VAL A 25 -29.51 -6.41 -24.17
N ARG A 26 -29.61 -6.57 -25.50
CA ARG A 26 -29.85 -7.89 -26.13
C ARG A 26 -28.73 -8.90 -25.89
N SER A 27 -27.50 -8.42 -25.69
CA SER A 27 -26.35 -9.28 -25.36
C SER A 27 -26.24 -9.62 -23.87
N GLY A 28 -27.17 -9.13 -23.05
CA GLY A 28 -27.32 -9.48 -21.63
C GLY A 28 -26.32 -8.79 -20.70
N PHE A 29 -25.65 -7.73 -21.16
CA PHE A 29 -24.73 -6.98 -20.28
C PHE A 29 -25.49 -6.13 -19.26
N VAL A 30 -26.70 -5.70 -19.62
CA VAL A 30 -27.55 -4.86 -18.80
C VAL A 30 -28.99 -5.35 -18.91
N THR A 31 -29.67 -5.44 -17.77
CA THR A 31 -31.08 -5.88 -17.67
C THR A 31 -31.91 -4.72 -17.12
N PRO A 32 -32.30 -3.74 -17.96
CA PRO A 32 -33.09 -2.60 -17.52
C PRO A 32 -34.48 -3.03 -17.09
N SER A 33 -35.09 -2.29 -16.18
CA SER A 33 -36.49 -2.48 -15.83
C SER A 33 -37.40 -1.91 -16.92
N CYS A 34 -38.60 -2.48 -17.06
CA CYS A 34 -39.61 -2.00 -18.00
C CYS A 34 -40.57 -1.05 -17.28
N GLY A 35 -40.64 0.20 -17.74
CA GLY A 35 -41.63 1.15 -17.27
C GLY A 35 -43.05 0.86 -17.78
N PRO A 36 -44.06 1.63 -17.32
CA PRO A 36 -45.49 1.40 -17.61
C PRO A 36 -45.88 1.46 -19.10
N ARG A 37 -44.99 1.92 -19.99
CA ARG A 37 -45.18 1.95 -21.46
C ARG A 37 -44.22 1.03 -22.23
N ARG A 38 -43.71 -0.03 -21.60
CA ARG A 38 -42.64 -0.91 -22.14
C ARG A 38 -41.35 -0.15 -22.52
N GLU A 39 -41.13 1.00 -21.90
CA GLU A 39 -39.89 1.77 -22.07
C GLU A 39 -38.80 1.22 -21.15
N TYR A 40 -37.58 1.06 -21.68
CA TYR A 40 -36.44 0.66 -20.86
C TYR A 40 -36.04 1.79 -19.91
N ARG A 41 -35.96 1.41 -18.63
CA ARG A 41 -35.57 2.24 -17.52
C ARG A 41 -34.30 1.69 -16.91
N PHE A 42 -33.28 2.52 -16.87
CA PHE A 42 -31.94 2.13 -16.47
C PHE A 42 -31.62 2.73 -15.11
N THR A 43 -31.00 1.94 -14.26
CA THR A 43 -30.41 2.41 -13.01
C THR A 43 -29.08 3.07 -13.28
N PHE A 44 -28.58 3.83 -12.31
CA PHE A 44 -27.23 4.37 -12.37
C PHE A 44 -26.14 3.29 -12.58
N GLN A 45 -26.31 2.12 -11.97
CA GLN A 45 -25.40 0.98 -12.14
C GLN A 45 -25.38 0.50 -13.61
N ASP A 46 -26.54 0.51 -14.26
CA ASP A 46 -26.67 0.13 -15.67
C ASP A 46 -25.92 1.10 -16.59
N LEU A 47 -25.93 2.40 -16.26
CA LEU A 47 -25.18 3.42 -17.02
C LEU A 47 -23.66 3.19 -16.95
N ILE A 48 -23.14 2.81 -15.77
CA ILE A 48 -21.74 2.42 -15.62
C ILE A 48 -21.44 1.24 -16.54
N VAL A 49 -22.24 0.17 -16.46
CA VAL A 49 -22.00 -1.05 -17.25
C VAL A 49 -22.08 -0.77 -18.76
N LEU A 50 -23.01 0.07 -19.23
CA LEU A 50 -23.11 0.46 -20.64
C LEU A 50 -21.86 1.22 -21.12
N ARG A 51 -21.36 2.18 -20.33
CA ARG A 51 -20.14 2.93 -20.65
C ARG A 51 -18.93 2.01 -20.79
N LEU A 52 -18.85 1.00 -19.93
CA LEU A 52 -17.73 0.06 -19.89
C LEU A 52 -17.81 -0.97 -20.99
N ALA A 53 -18.97 -1.57 -21.20
CA ALA A 53 -19.18 -2.51 -22.30
C ALA A 53 -18.83 -1.86 -23.65
N ARG A 54 -19.12 -0.56 -23.83
CA ARG A 54 -18.66 0.22 -25.00
C ARG A 54 -17.13 0.27 -25.08
N SER A 55 -16.45 0.77 -24.05
CA SER A 55 -14.98 0.89 -24.05
C SER A 55 -14.28 -0.45 -24.32
N LEU A 56 -14.85 -1.54 -23.82
CA LEU A 56 -14.34 -2.90 -24.02
C LEU A 56 -14.66 -3.46 -25.41
N SER A 57 -15.80 -3.08 -26.00
CA SER A 57 -16.16 -3.45 -27.36
C SER A 57 -15.30 -2.73 -28.42
N GLU A 58 -14.90 -1.49 -28.15
CA GLU A 58 -13.97 -0.73 -29.00
C GLU A 58 -12.54 -1.32 -28.95
N ALA A 59 -12.18 -1.98 -27.84
CA ALA A 59 -10.89 -2.68 -27.65
C ALA A 59 -10.80 -4.09 -28.28
N ARG A 60 -11.76 -4.50 -29.13
CA ARG A 60 -11.79 -5.81 -29.84
C ARG A 60 -11.65 -7.07 -28.95
N LEU A 61 -12.09 -7.01 -27.69
CA LEU A 61 -12.03 -8.16 -26.78
C LEU A 61 -13.12 -9.21 -27.08
N THR A 62 -12.85 -10.49 -26.78
CA THR A 62 -13.83 -11.58 -26.96
C THR A 62 -15.02 -11.43 -26.00
N ARG A 63 -16.23 -11.72 -26.48
CA ARG A 63 -17.49 -11.52 -25.72
C ARG A 63 -17.49 -12.18 -24.33
N SER A 64 -16.82 -13.33 -24.19
CA SER A 64 -16.71 -14.04 -22.91
C SER A 64 -15.89 -13.26 -21.86
N ARG A 65 -14.75 -12.67 -22.29
CA ARG A 65 -13.89 -11.87 -21.41
C ARG A 65 -14.56 -10.58 -20.96
N ILE A 66 -15.26 -9.91 -21.88
CA ILE A 66 -16.06 -8.71 -21.56
C ILE A 66 -17.12 -9.05 -20.50
N ARG A 67 -17.82 -10.19 -20.63
CA ARG A 67 -18.81 -10.63 -19.63
C ARG A 67 -18.18 -10.96 -18.28
N GLY A 68 -17.01 -11.61 -18.26
CA GLY A 68 -16.28 -11.91 -17.03
C GLY A 68 -15.88 -10.65 -16.27
N ALA A 69 -15.23 -9.70 -16.96
CA ALA A 69 -14.79 -8.44 -16.36
C ALA A 69 -15.95 -7.61 -15.81
N LEU A 70 -17.07 -7.53 -16.54
CA LEU A 70 -18.25 -6.79 -16.08
C LEU A 70 -18.95 -7.46 -14.89
N ARG A 71 -18.92 -8.80 -14.81
CA ARG A 71 -19.51 -9.54 -13.69
C ARG A 71 -18.72 -9.36 -12.40
N GLU A 72 -17.40 -9.40 -12.49
CA GLU A 72 -16.52 -9.17 -11.33
C GLU A 72 -16.60 -7.72 -10.84
N LEU A 73 -16.67 -6.77 -11.77
CA LEU A 73 -16.86 -5.36 -11.43
C LEU A 73 -18.20 -5.12 -10.71
N ARG A 74 -19.28 -5.76 -11.18
CA ARG A 74 -20.61 -5.64 -10.55
C ARG A 74 -20.64 -6.19 -9.12
N ARG A 75 -19.82 -7.19 -8.80
CA ARG A 75 -19.69 -7.75 -7.43
C ARG A 75 -19.00 -6.80 -6.45
N ARG A 76 -18.10 -5.94 -6.94
CA ARG A 76 -17.25 -5.10 -6.09
C ARG A 76 -17.65 -3.63 -6.04
N LEU A 77 -18.60 -3.19 -6.87
CA LEU A 77 -19.11 -1.83 -6.86
C LEU A 77 -20.16 -1.63 -5.75
N PRO A 78 -19.95 -0.71 -4.78
CA PRO A 78 -20.97 -0.35 -3.79
C PRO A 78 -22.14 0.41 -4.43
N GLU A 79 -23.36 0.25 -3.89
CA GLU A 79 -24.61 0.71 -4.50
C GLU A 79 -24.78 2.24 -4.62
N SER A 80 -23.90 3.06 -4.03
CA SER A 80 -24.07 4.51 -3.97
C SER A 80 -22.76 5.31 -3.93
N VAL A 81 -22.08 5.48 -5.07
CA VAL A 81 -21.00 6.49 -5.25
C VAL A 81 -21.12 7.16 -6.64
N PRO A 82 -20.99 8.50 -6.77
CA PRO A 82 -21.18 9.19 -8.05
C PRO A 82 -20.06 8.94 -9.08
N LEU A 83 -20.44 9.03 -10.35
CA LEU A 83 -19.77 8.53 -11.56
C LEU A 83 -18.53 9.34 -11.99
N SER A 84 -18.16 10.38 -11.26
CA SER A 84 -17.12 11.33 -11.65
C SER A 84 -15.69 10.83 -11.40
N GLY A 85 -15.50 9.80 -10.57
CA GLY A 85 -14.18 9.26 -10.21
C GLY A 85 -13.70 8.03 -10.99
N LEU A 86 -14.57 7.36 -11.75
CA LEU A 86 -14.28 6.07 -12.39
C LEU A 86 -13.89 6.25 -13.87
N ARG A 87 -12.59 6.10 -14.17
CA ARG A 87 -12.04 6.02 -15.54
C ARG A 87 -11.58 4.60 -15.81
N ILE A 88 -12.12 3.96 -16.84
CA ILE A 88 -11.75 2.60 -17.21
C ILE A 88 -11.11 2.66 -18.60
N CYS A 89 -9.91 2.11 -18.71
CA CYS A 89 -9.08 2.13 -19.90
C CYS A 89 -8.74 0.68 -20.27
N ALA A 90 -8.89 0.33 -21.55
CA ALA A 90 -8.43 -0.94 -22.09
C ALA A 90 -7.09 -0.71 -22.80
N HIS A 91 -6.07 -1.47 -22.45
CA HIS A 91 -4.77 -1.46 -23.13
C HIS A 91 -4.45 -2.88 -23.58
N GLY A 92 -4.50 -3.12 -24.90
CA GLY A 92 -4.32 -4.45 -25.47
C GLY A 92 -5.40 -5.43 -25.00
N ASP A 93 -5.00 -6.48 -24.29
CA ASP A 93 -5.88 -7.52 -23.75
C ASP A 93 -6.33 -7.29 -22.30
N THR A 94 -5.85 -6.20 -21.67
CA THR A 94 -5.99 -5.95 -20.24
C THR A 94 -6.90 -4.75 -19.97
N VAL A 95 -7.83 -4.92 -19.03
CA VAL A 95 -8.78 -3.90 -18.61
C VAL A 95 -8.30 -3.28 -17.31
N VAL A 96 -8.10 -1.96 -17.29
CA VAL A 96 -7.60 -1.23 -16.13
C VAL A 96 -8.66 -0.23 -15.65
N VAL A 97 -8.98 -0.27 -14.36
CA VAL A 97 -9.98 0.55 -13.69
C VAL A 97 -9.28 1.55 -12.79
N ARG A 98 -9.59 2.83 -12.95
CA ARG A 98 -9.07 3.94 -12.14
C ARG A 98 -10.21 4.57 -11.36
N ASP A 99 -10.13 4.57 -10.04
CA ASP A 99 -11.20 5.05 -9.14
C ASP A 99 -10.75 6.22 -8.23
N GLY A 100 -9.86 7.07 -8.74
CA GLY A 100 -9.33 8.21 -7.97
C GLY A 100 -8.40 7.85 -6.80
N ARG A 101 -8.35 6.59 -6.34
CA ARG A 101 -7.40 6.10 -5.33
C ARG A 101 -6.27 5.25 -5.89
N GLY A 102 -6.41 4.76 -7.13
CA GLY A 102 -5.37 4.06 -7.86
C GLY A 102 -5.88 3.47 -9.17
N HIS A 103 -5.03 2.79 -9.91
CA HIS A 103 -5.39 1.98 -11.07
C HIS A 103 -5.19 0.50 -10.77
N TRP A 104 -6.17 -0.33 -11.11
CA TRP A 104 -6.13 -1.77 -10.88
C TRP A 104 -6.64 -2.55 -12.09
N ARG A 105 -6.14 -3.76 -12.29
CA ARG A 105 -6.56 -4.62 -13.41
C ARG A 105 -7.86 -5.35 -13.09
N ALA A 106 -8.85 -5.25 -13.97
CA ALA A 106 -10.16 -5.85 -13.75
C ALA A 106 -10.20 -7.38 -13.89
N ASP A 107 -9.18 -7.97 -14.50
CA ASP A 107 -9.06 -9.42 -14.69
C ASP A 107 -8.50 -10.16 -13.47
N SER A 108 -7.67 -9.49 -12.67
CA SER A 108 -6.87 -10.08 -11.59
C SER A 108 -7.03 -9.36 -10.25
N GLY A 109 -7.53 -8.12 -10.24
CA GLY A 109 -7.68 -7.30 -9.03
C GLY A 109 -6.37 -6.69 -8.50
N GLN A 110 -5.27 -6.79 -9.25
CA GLN A 110 -3.98 -6.22 -8.86
C GLN A 110 -3.92 -4.71 -9.09
N TYR A 111 -3.38 -3.98 -8.13
CA TYR A 111 -3.04 -2.56 -8.27
C TYR A 111 -1.76 -2.41 -9.09
N LEU A 112 -1.76 -1.47 -10.03
CA LEU A 112 -0.63 -1.15 -10.87
C LEU A 112 0.09 0.08 -10.30
N LEU A 113 1.42 0.07 -10.32
CA LEU A 113 2.25 1.22 -9.95
C LEU A 113 2.30 2.23 -11.11
N ASP A 114 2.31 3.53 -10.79
CA ASP A 114 2.38 4.63 -11.78
C ASP A 114 3.87 4.89 -12.10
N LEU A 115 4.48 4.03 -12.91
CA LEU A 115 5.78 4.30 -13.56
C LEU A 115 5.47 4.78 -14.98
N GLU A 116 5.79 6.04 -15.27
CA GLU A 116 5.36 6.77 -16.46
C GLU A 116 5.66 6.02 -17.77
N VAL A 117 4.60 5.71 -18.54
CA VAL A 117 4.57 5.97 -19.99
C VAL A 117 3.13 6.37 -20.34
N SER A 118 2.94 7.63 -20.72
CA SER A 118 1.69 8.05 -21.37
C SER A 118 1.82 7.87 -22.87
N VAL A 119 0.87 7.15 -23.47
CA VAL A 119 0.60 7.23 -24.91
C VAL A 119 -0.86 7.65 -25.04
N GLN A 120 -1.09 8.93 -25.32
CA GLN A 120 -2.29 9.36 -26.03
C GLN A 120 -1.86 9.91 -27.38
N GLY A 121 -2.59 9.51 -28.41
CA GLY A 121 -2.16 9.60 -29.81
C GLY A 121 -1.52 10.93 -30.19
N GLY A 122 -0.24 10.84 -30.59
CA GLY A 122 0.37 11.67 -31.63
C GLY A 122 0.21 13.18 -31.54
N ALA A 123 0.57 13.81 -30.42
CA ALA A 123 1.24 15.11 -30.39
C ALA A 123 1.67 15.44 -28.95
N LEU A 124 2.97 15.67 -28.77
CA LEU A 124 3.60 16.05 -27.51
C LEU A 124 3.26 17.53 -27.23
N HIS A 125 2.59 17.82 -26.11
CA HIS A 125 2.50 19.18 -25.61
C HIS A 125 3.08 19.27 -24.20
N VAL A 126 4.27 19.86 -24.14
CA VAL A 126 4.82 20.47 -22.93
C VAL A 126 3.89 21.62 -22.58
N LEU A 127 3.10 21.47 -21.52
CA LEU A 127 2.38 22.59 -20.94
C LEU A 127 3.13 23.01 -19.68
N GLU A 128 3.75 24.19 -19.80
CA GLU A 128 4.38 24.91 -18.71
C GLU A 128 3.41 25.08 -17.53
N ARG A 129 3.93 24.85 -16.33
CA ARG A 129 3.19 25.06 -15.07
C ARG A 129 2.92 26.55 -14.87
N SER A 130 1.67 26.88 -14.56
CA SER A 130 1.34 27.94 -13.62
C SER A 130 0.06 27.60 -12.83
N PRO A 131 -0.05 28.06 -11.57
CA PRO A 131 -0.62 27.25 -10.50
C PRO A 131 -2.12 27.47 -10.32
N VAL A 132 -2.85 26.38 -10.10
CA VAL A 132 -4.16 26.43 -9.45
C VAL A 132 -4.08 25.52 -8.21
N THR A 133 -4.36 26.15 -7.09
CA THR A 133 -4.23 25.71 -5.70
C THR A 133 -5.23 24.59 -5.34
N GLU A 134 -4.74 23.58 -4.58
CA GLU A 134 -5.47 22.54 -3.79
C GLU A 134 -6.28 21.46 -4.56
N PRO A 135 -6.34 20.15 -4.15
CA PRO A 135 -5.96 19.51 -2.88
C PRO A 135 -4.85 18.44 -3.03
N LYS A 136 -3.94 18.60 -4.01
CA LYS A 136 -2.72 17.76 -4.13
C LYS A 136 -1.57 18.23 -3.23
N GLN A 137 -1.69 19.42 -2.63
CA GLN A 137 -0.68 20.01 -1.76
C GLN A 137 -0.66 19.39 -0.36
N ARG A 138 -1.78 18.93 0.21
CA ARG A 138 -1.76 18.28 1.55
C ARG A 138 -0.92 17.01 1.61
N HIS A 139 -1.04 16.11 0.62
CA HIS A 139 -0.23 14.88 0.61
C HIS A 139 1.24 15.17 0.29
N ARG A 140 1.52 16.13 -0.60
CA ARG A 140 2.90 16.54 -0.91
C ARG A 140 3.54 17.33 0.23
N GLN A 141 2.79 18.20 0.89
CA GLN A 141 3.22 18.89 2.11
C GLN A 141 3.40 17.89 3.23
N SER A 142 2.54 16.89 3.39
CA SER A 142 2.74 15.83 4.39
C SER A 142 3.98 15.00 4.08
N LEU A 143 4.25 14.66 2.81
CA LEU A 143 5.42 13.87 2.43
C LEU A 143 6.71 14.70 2.55
N VAL A 144 6.72 15.94 2.05
CA VAL A 144 7.86 16.87 2.19
C VAL A 144 8.08 17.25 3.66
N ARG A 145 7.01 17.37 4.45
CA ARG A 145 7.09 17.60 5.88
C ARG A 145 7.65 16.38 6.60
N GLN A 146 7.25 15.17 6.22
CA GLN A 146 7.77 13.93 6.79
C GLN A 146 9.23 13.69 6.37
N GLU A 147 9.61 14.01 5.13
CA GLU A 147 11.00 13.98 4.65
C GLU A 147 11.86 15.06 5.34
N SER A 148 11.31 16.25 5.57
CA SER A 148 11.99 17.32 6.32
C SER A 148 12.14 16.96 7.79
N GLU A 149 11.07 16.49 8.45
CA GLU A 149 11.07 16.10 9.85
C GLU A 149 12.04 14.93 10.11
N THR A 150 12.17 13.99 9.17
CA THR A 150 13.14 12.89 9.26
C THR A 150 14.57 13.34 9.00
N ALA A 151 14.80 14.29 8.09
CA ALA A 151 16.11 14.89 7.86
C ALA A 151 16.57 15.72 9.07
N ASP A 152 15.67 16.50 9.67
CA ASP A 152 15.93 17.30 10.87
C ASP A 152 16.21 16.39 12.08
N ALA A 153 15.41 15.34 12.27
CA ALA A 153 15.61 14.36 13.34
C ALA A 153 16.96 13.63 13.20
N ARG A 154 17.35 13.28 11.97
CA ARG A 154 18.66 12.68 11.69
C ARG A 154 19.79 13.64 12.04
N ALA A 155 19.73 14.89 11.57
CA ALA A 155 20.77 15.89 11.80
C ALA A 155 20.96 16.17 13.30
N GLU A 156 19.86 16.21 14.06
CA GLU A 156 19.89 16.38 15.51
C GLU A 156 20.52 15.18 16.21
N CYS A 157 20.19 13.95 15.81
CA CYS A 157 20.82 12.75 16.36
C CYS A 157 22.32 12.68 16.02
N GLU A 158 22.72 13.05 14.79
CA GLU A 158 24.14 13.14 14.39
C GLU A 158 24.90 14.20 15.20
N ARG A 159 24.25 15.32 15.53
CA ARG A 159 24.81 16.36 16.40
C ARG A 159 25.05 15.82 17.80
N ARG A 160 24.08 15.14 18.39
CA ARG A 160 24.21 14.50 19.72
C ARG A 160 25.36 13.51 19.78
N VAL A 161 25.51 12.66 18.75
CA VAL A 161 26.64 11.71 18.65
C VAL A 161 27.99 12.43 18.55
N ARG A 162 28.05 13.58 17.86
CA ARG A 162 29.27 14.39 17.76
C ARG A 162 29.62 15.07 19.09
N GLU A 163 28.63 15.55 19.81
CA GLU A 163 28.81 16.24 21.10
C GLU A 163 29.15 15.27 22.23
N ASN A 164 28.58 14.07 22.22
CA ASN A 164 28.87 13.02 23.17
C ASN A 164 29.10 11.66 22.47
N PRO A 165 30.35 11.35 22.08
CA PRO A 165 30.69 10.11 21.39
C PRO A 165 30.50 8.82 22.22
N ASP A 166 30.26 8.93 23.52
CA ASP A 166 30.08 7.80 24.43
C ASP A 166 28.60 7.59 24.82
N ASP A 167 27.69 8.47 24.37
CA ASP A 167 26.24 8.36 24.63
C ASP A 167 25.59 7.28 23.75
N VAL A 168 25.44 6.07 24.30
CA VAL A 168 24.71 4.96 23.65
C VAL A 168 23.32 5.39 23.19
N GLY A 169 22.60 6.19 23.98
CA GLY A 169 21.24 6.63 23.68
C GLY A 169 21.17 7.49 22.42
N ALA A 170 22.20 8.30 22.15
CA ALA A 170 22.32 9.07 20.92
C ALA A 170 22.52 8.16 19.69
N TYR A 171 23.39 7.15 19.79
CA TYR A 171 23.56 6.18 18.71
C TYR A 171 22.31 5.33 18.48
N VAL A 172 21.63 4.90 19.54
CA VAL A 172 20.37 4.13 19.44
C VAL A 172 19.32 4.95 18.70
N SER A 173 19.19 6.23 19.06
CA SER A 173 18.26 7.17 18.44
C SER A 173 18.60 7.43 16.97
N LEU A 174 19.88 7.70 16.66
CA LEU A 174 20.34 7.88 15.28
C LEU A 174 20.07 6.64 14.43
N GLY A 175 20.43 5.45 14.93
CA GLY A 175 20.20 4.21 14.22
C GLY A 175 18.71 3.91 14.02
N ARG A 176 17.84 4.24 14.99
CA ARG A 176 16.38 4.07 14.85
C ARG A 176 15.79 5.01 13.80
N VAL A 177 16.27 6.26 13.74
CA VAL A 177 15.88 7.21 12.69
C VAL A 177 16.30 6.68 11.31
N LEU A 178 17.55 6.22 11.17
CA LEU A 178 18.07 5.63 9.93
C LEU A 178 17.33 4.36 9.52
N HIS A 179 16.98 3.52 10.49
CA HIS A 179 16.17 2.32 10.28
C HIS A 179 14.75 2.69 9.80
N GLY A 180 14.11 3.67 10.44
CA GLY A 180 12.76 4.12 10.09
C GLY A 180 12.65 4.75 8.69
N ILE A 181 13.72 5.38 8.19
CA ILE A 181 13.79 5.88 6.80
C ILE A 181 14.19 4.80 5.77
N GLY A 182 14.50 3.58 6.22
CA GLY A 182 14.88 2.46 5.36
C GLY A 182 16.36 2.39 4.99
N ASP A 183 17.22 3.26 5.52
CA ASP A 183 18.67 3.20 5.33
C ASP A 183 19.30 2.22 6.31
N LEU A 184 19.04 0.94 6.08
CA LEU A 184 19.47 -0.17 6.95
C LEU A 184 21.00 -0.27 7.03
N GLU A 185 21.72 0.13 5.97
CA GLU A 185 23.18 0.08 5.95
C GLU A 185 23.81 1.18 6.80
N ALA A 186 23.28 2.40 6.74
CA ALA A 186 23.71 3.46 7.64
C ALA A 186 23.37 3.13 9.10
N ALA A 187 22.17 2.62 9.38
CA ALA A 187 21.77 2.21 10.72
C ALA A 187 22.74 1.16 11.30
N GLU A 188 23.10 0.15 10.51
CA GLU A 188 24.02 -0.91 10.95
C GLU A 188 25.42 -0.36 11.27
N ARG A 189 25.94 0.56 10.43
CA ARG A 189 27.22 1.22 10.70
C ARG A 189 27.19 2.03 12.00
N VAL A 190 26.10 2.76 12.24
CA VAL A 190 25.92 3.54 13.47
C VAL A 190 25.90 2.63 14.69
N TYR A 191 25.11 1.55 14.68
CA TYR A 191 25.05 0.62 15.81
C TYR A 191 26.37 -0.10 16.06
N ARG A 192 27.11 -0.49 15.01
CA ARG A 192 28.43 -1.10 15.18
C ARG A 192 29.45 -0.14 15.76
N LYS A 193 29.44 1.11 15.29
CA LYS A 193 30.31 2.16 15.85
C LYS A 193 30.02 2.36 17.34
N ALA A 194 28.75 2.44 17.72
CA ALA A 194 28.33 2.54 19.12
C ALA A 194 28.86 1.38 19.97
N ARG A 195 28.84 0.16 19.42
CA ARG A 195 29.36 -1.03 20.11
C ARG A 195 30.88 -1.01 20.28
N GLU A 196 31.61 -0.29 19.44
CA GLU A 196 33.05 -0.12 19.53
C GLU A 196 33.44 1.00 20.50
N THR A 197 32.64 2.07 20.58
CA THR A 197 32.98 3.28 21.36
C THR A 197 32.33 3.30 22.74
N CYS A 198 31.16 2.69 22.90
CA CYS A 198 30.38 2.78 24.12
C CYS A 198 30.46 1.50 24.97
N PRO A 199 30.18 1.59 26.29
CA PRO A 199 30.02 0.42 27.14
C PRO A 199 28.92 -0.54 26.63
N PRO A 200 29.00 -1.85 26.97
CA PRO A 200 27.97 -2.81 26.59
C PRO A 200 26.59 -2.40 27.08
N ASP A 201 25.64 -2.33 26.15
CA ASP A 201 24.27 -1.92 26.41
C ASP A 201 23.27 -2.87 25.73
N ALA A 202 22.25 -3.28 26.46
CA ALA A 202 21.29 -4.28 26.00
C ALA A 202 20.36 -3.73 24.91
N ASP A 203 19.96 -2.47 24.99
CA ASP A 203 19.02 -1.85 24.04
C ASP A 203 19.69 -1.61 22.68
N LEU A 204 20.96 -1.22 22.69
CA LEU A 204 21.80 -1.15 21.50
C LEU A 204 21.94 -2.51 20.83
N LEU A 205 22.30 -3.54 21.60
CA LEU A 205 22.45 -4.91 21.07
C LEU A 205 21.12 -5.45 20.53
N PHE A 206 20.01 -5.21 21.22
CA PHE A 206 18.69 -5.58 20.76
C PHE A 206 18.31 -4.88 19.45
N SER A 207 18.55 -3.57 19.34
CA SER A 207 18.26 -2.80 18.13
C SER A 207 19.11 -3.28 16.94
N LEU A 208 20.40 -3.58 17.17
CA LEU A 208 21.26 -4.18 16.16
C LEU A 208 20.78 -5.57 15.73
N ALA A 209 20.33 -6.41 16.67
CA ALA A 209 19.84 -7.75 16.37
C ALA A 209 18.55 -7.72 15.52
N VAL A 210 17.62 -6.81 15.82
CA VAL A 210 16.42 -6.57 15.00
C VAL A 210 16.81 -6.19 13.57
N LEU A 211 17.74 -5.25 13.42
CA LEU A 211 18.21 -4.82 12.11
C LEU A 211 18.86 -5.97 11.32
N LEU A 212 19.68 -6.79 11.98
CA LEU A 212 20.31 -7.96 11.36
C LEU A 212 19.27 -9.00 10.92
N GLU A 213 18.20 -9.17 11.70
CA GLU A 213 17.09 -10.05 11.34
C GLU A 213 16.38 -9.58 10.05
N GLU A 214 16.08 -8.29 9.95
CA GLU A 214 15.48 -7.70 8.75
C GLU A 214 16.37 -7.84 7.50
N ARG A 215 17.69 -7.73 7.70
CA ARG A 215 18.69 -8.01 6.64
C ARG A 215 18.90 -9.50 6.37
N ARG A 216 18.10 -10.39 6.97
CA ARG A 216 18.18 -11.86 6.85
C ARG A 216 19.50 -12.47 7.29
N ARG A 217 20.24 -11.80 8.16
CA ARG A 217 21.48 -12.31 8.78
C ARG A 217 21.15 -13.02 10.08
N THR A 218 20.37 -14.08 9.95
CA THR A 218 19.69 -14.78 11.06
C THR A 218 20.66 -15.32 12.12
N ALA A 219 21.80 -15.88 11.72
CA ALA A 219 22.79 -16.40 12.66
C ALA A 219 23.41 -15.28 13.52
N GLU A 220 23.79 -14.16 12.90
CA GLU A 220 24.32 -13.01 13.63
C GLU A 220 23.26 -12.35 14.52
N ALA A 221 22.00 -12.31 14.06
CA ALA A 221 20.90 -11.81 14.87
C ALA A 221 20.70 -12.65 16.14
N LEU A 222 20.72 -13.99 16.03
CA LEU A 222 20.65 -14.90 17.18
C LEU A 222 21.74 -14.61 18.21
N GLU A 223 23.00 -14.58 17.77
CA GLU A 223 24.13 -14.31 18.66
C GLU A 223 24.01 -12.92 19.31
N THR A 224 23.55 -11.93 18.56
CA THR A 224 23.42 -10.55 19.07
C THR A 224 22.28 -10.44 20.08
N TYR A 225 21.14 -11.11 19.85
CA TYR A 225 20.07 -11.20 20.84
C TYR A 225 20.49 -11.91 22.13
N GLN A 226 21.26 -13.00 22.01
CA GLN A 226 21.80 -13.70 23.18
C GLN A 226 22.76 -12.81 23.97
N LYS A 227 23.61 -12.01 23.30
CA LYS A 227 24.46 -11.01 23.94
C LYS A 227 23.63 -9.91 24.64
N ALA A 228 22.54 -9.45 24.03
CA ALA A 228 21.64 -8.50 24.68
C ALA A 228 21.07 -9.06 26.00
N LEU A 229 20.66 -10.34 26.00
CA LEU A 229 20.18 -11.03 27.20
C LEU A 229 21.28 -11.34 28.22
N TYR A 230 22.53 -11.49 27.78
CA TYR A 230 23.66 -11.60 28.70
C TYR A 230 23.87 -10.28 29.48
N VAL A 231 23.72 -9.14 28.81
CA VAL A 231 23.82 -7.81 29.43
C VAL A 231 22.59 -7.53 30.30
N ASN A 232 21.39 -7.78 29.79
CA ASN A 232 20.13 -7.63 30.53
C ASN A 232 19.25 -8.90 30.39
N PRO A 233 19.32 -9.81 31.37
CA PRO A 233 18.50 -11.04 31.36
C PRO A 233 16.99 -10.80 31.49
N ARG A 234 16.57 -9.58 31.85
CA ARG A 234 15.15 -9.22 32.02
C ARG A 234 14.56 -8.53 30.78
N LEU A 235 15.30 -8.43 29.68
CA LEU A 235 14.80 -7.84 28.44
C LEU A 235 13.76 -8.75 27.78
N ALA A 236 12.48 -8.57 28.16
CA ALA A 236 11.37 -9.41 27.73
C ALA A 236 11.25 -9.45 26.19
N GLU A 237 11.41 -8.31 25.53
CA GLU A 237 11.33 -8.21 24.06
C GLU A 237 12.36 -9.09 23.35
N ALA A 238 13.59 -9.19 23.87
CA ALA A 238 14.62 -10.05 23.32
C ALA A 238 14.27 -11.54 23.46
N HIS A 239 13.66 -11.94 24.58
CA HIS A 239 13.13 -13.29 24.73
C HIS A 239 12.01 -13.61 23.73
N LEU A 240 11.10 -12.67 23.48
CA LEU A 240 10.04 -12.86 22.50
C LEU A 240 10.61 -13.02 21.08
N ARG A 241 11.57 -12.17 20.68
CA ARG A 241 12.22 -12.25 19.37
C ARG A 241 12.98 -13.54 19.18
N LEU A 242 13.78 -13.97 20.17
CA LEU A 242 14.49 -15.26 20.11
C LEU A 242 13.53 -16.44 19.99
N ALA A 243 12.43 -16.44 20.73
CA ALA A 243 11.42 -17.49 20.61
C ALA A 243 10.88 -17.60 19.17
N GLN A 244 10.47 -16.48 18.57
CA GLN A 244 9.96 -16.43 17.19
C GLN A 244 11.03 -16.83 16.16
N LEU A 245 12.29 -16.51 16.42
CA LEU A 245 13.42 -16.85 15.55
C LEU A 245 13.72 -18.35 15.62
N TYR A 246 13.75 -18.95 16.82
CA TYR A 246 13.94 -20.39 17.00
C TYR A 246 12.78 -21.23 16.44
N GLU A 247 11.53 -20.75 16.53
CA GLU A 247 10.38 -21.41 15.89
C GLU A 247 10.55 -21.48 14.37
N ARG A 248 10.92 -20.37 13.73
CA ARG A 248 11.17 -20.33 12.27
C ARG A 248 12.34 -21.24 11.84
N LEU A 249 13.32 -21.42 12.73
CA LEU A 249 14.50 -22.25 12.47
C LEU A 249 14.29 -23.74 12.81
N GLY A 250 13.15 -24.11 13.39
CA GLY A 250 12.85 -25.50 13.74
C GLY A 250 13.52 -25.99 15.04
N TYR A 251 13.82 -25.08 15.97
CA TYR A 251 14.37 -25.41 17.30
C TYR A 251 13.34 -25.16 18.41
N PRO A 252 12.30 -26.02 18.54
CA PRO A 252 11.16 -25.77 19.41
C PRO A 252 11.52 -25.73 20.91
N GLU A 253 12.53 -26.47 21.34
CA GLU A 253 12.96 -26.51 22.74
C GLU A 253 13.46 -25.14 23.22
N HIS A 254 14.30 -24.48 22.41
CA HIS A 254 14.83 -23.14 22.68
C HIS A 254 13.70 -22.09 22.64
N ALA A 255 12.75 -22.25 21.72
CA ALA A 255 11.59 -21.37 21.66
C ALA A 255 10.72 -21.45 22.91
N VAL A 256 10.42 -22.66 23.39
CA VAL A 256 9.62 -22.87 24.60
C VAL A 256 10.29 -22.24 25.82
N HIS A 257 11.61 -22.40 25.96
CA HIS A 257 12.39 -21.78 27.03
C HIS A 257 12.21 -20.25 27.03
N HIS A 258 12.47 -19.58 25.90
CA HIS A 258 12.37 -18.13 25.83
C HIS A 258 10.92 -17.61 25.95
N ARG A 259 9.90 -18.32 25.44
CA ARG A 259 8.48 -17.99 25.70
C ARG A 259 8.12 -18.11 27.18
N GLY A 260 8.73 -19.05 27.89
CA GLY A 260 8.58 -19.19 29.34
C GLY A 260 9.20 -18.00 30.10
N CYS A 261 10.38 -17.55 29.69
CA CYS A 261 11.03 -16.37 30.26
C CYS A 261 10.23 -15.09 29.98
N TYR A 262 9.79 -14.87 28.73
CA TYR A 262 8.95 -13.74 28.34
C TYR A 262 7.69 -13.63 29.20
N ARG A 263 6.92 -14.73 29.32
CA ARG A 263 5.68 -14.75 30.10
C ARG A 263 5.90 -14.38 31.57
N ARG A 264 6.98 -14.88 32.19
CA ARG A 264 7.28 -14.58 33.59
C ARG A 264 7.62 -13.10 33.79
N LEU A 265 8.39 -12.51 32.87
CA LEU A 265 8.78 -11.11 32.94
C LEU A 265 7.57 -10.17 32.77
N THR A 266 6.72 -10.42 31.77
CA THR A 266 5.52 -9.59 31.55
C THR A 266 4.48 -9.73 32.66
N GLN A 267 4.34 -10.93 33.24
CA GLN A 267 3.44 -11.14 34.38
C GLN A 267 3.94 -10.50 35.68
N SER A 268 5.25 -10.29 35.81
CA SER A 268 5.83 -9.61 36.97
C SER A 268 5.81 -8.09 36.90
N GLU A 269 5.58 -7.51 35.71
CA GLU A 269 5.46 -6.05 35.52
C GLU A 269 4.03 -5.55 35.80
N ASP A 270 3.03 -6.43 35.71
CA ASP A 270 1.60 -6.14 35.93
C ASP A 270 1.15 -6.34 37.41
N ALA A 271 2.06 -6.70 38.31
CA ALA A 271 1.78 -7.03 39.72
C ALA A 271 2.43 -6.04 40.70
#